data_AF-A0A7W1BMB0-F1
#
_entry.id   AF-A0A7W1BMB0-F1
#
_cell.length_a   1.000
_cell.length_b   1.000
_cell.length_c   1.000
_cell.angle_alpha   90.00
_cell.angle_beta   90.00
_cell.angle_gamma   90.00
#
_symmetry.space_group_name_H-M   'P 1'
#
loop_
_entity.id
_entity.type
_entity.pdbx_description
1 polymer ?
#
loop_
_entity_poly.entity_id
_entity_poly.type
_entity_poly.pdbx_seq_one_letter_code
_entity_poly.pdbx_strand_id
1 'polypeptide(L)'
;MRPSFEEVMGLLHPSRLQRKVVRGRLLAPDRERWDGFQIFIRSAWRTDSGSLSSAGEFAVGLSDVTADSVDLIVRSTSRVPAYHSVRIGTEARDPEFNAAILLVPTLWTITTGNYAGIAIRISARAPIVRGADHSRFARFHRANGSARWKSVGWRPADIPLALVFARDSMGPAIAPADSAAFWRSVRLLEADLGAKFFHPAMSYEVIENDAKVIVRIDPELHANGVTSVGWGPRANLQGVEMAFRSVRHLHDRAIVMHELLHTLGFGHTSAWNSLMRASTRRAARATPEDVAYVQMLLSLRQIEVTSGALHGLIAATASQQEP
;
A
#
# COMPACT_ATOMS: atom_id res chain seq x y z
N MET A 1 -25.14 46.22 -25.85
CA MET A 1 -26.16 45.16 -25.90
C MET A 1 -26.24 44.52 -24.53
N ARG A 2 -27.40 44.60 -23.87
CA ARG A 2 -27.65 43.81 -22.65
C ARG A 2 -28.14 42.43 -23.12
N PRO A 3 -27.59 41.32 -22.61
CA PRO A 3 -28.08 40.00 -22.99
C PRO A 3 -29.56 39.90 -22.64
N SER A 4 -30.32 39.24 -23.51
CA SER A 4 -31.74 39.02 -23.31
C SER A 4 -32.00 38.20 -22.04
N PHE A 5 -33.18 38.35 -21.44
CA PHE A 5 -33.58 37.54 -20.28
C PHE A 5 -33.54 36.03 -20.60
N GLU A 6 -33.76 35.65 -21.86
CA GLU A 6 -33.60 34.26 -22.34
C GLU A 6 -32.13 33.83 -22.44
N GLU A 7 -31.18 34.71 -22.75
CA GLU A 7 -29.73 34.39 -22.71
C GLU A 7 -29.21 34.25 -21.27
N VAL A 8 -29.76 34.99 -20.32
CA VAL A 8 -29.44 34.84 -18.88
C VAL A 8 -30.08 33.56 -18.32
N MET A 9 -31.29 33.21 -18.78
CA MET A 9 -31.98 31.98 -18.38
C MET A 9 -31.45 30.73 -19.11
N GLY A 10 -30.84 30.86 -20.29
CA GLY A 10 -30.17 29.77 -21.01
C GLY A 10 -28.87 29.30 -20.36
N LEU A 11 -28.31 30.07 -19.43
CA LEU A 11 -27.17 29.70 -18.58
C LEU A 11 -27.58 29.02 -17.27
N LEU A 12 -28.88 28.96 -16.97
CA LEU A 12 -29.43 28.06 -15.94
C LEU A 12 -29.76 26.75 -16.63
N HIS A 13 -28.74 25.92 -16.88
CA HIS A 13 -28.99 24.51 -17.12
C HIS A 13 -29.88 24.02 -15.97
N PRO A 14 -31.11 23.51 -16.24
CA PRO A 14 -31.86 22.84 -15.20
C PRO A 14 -30.96 21.71 -14.74
N SER A 15 -30.51 21.78 -13.49
CA SER A 15 -29.77 20.72 -12.82
C SER A 15 -30.70 19.52 -12.89
N ARG A 16 -30.54 18.67 -13.92
CA ARG A 16 -31.35 17.46 -14.05
C ARG A 16 -31.16 16.72 -12.74
N LEU A 17 -32.25 16.50 -12.01
CA LEU A 17 -32.24 15.66 -10.82
C LEU A 17 -31.69 14.30 -11.25
N GLN A 18 -30.42 14.06 -10.91
CA GLN A 18 -29.72 12.85 -11.30
C GLN A 18 -29.84 11.86 -10.15
N ARG A 19 -30.20 10.63 -10.49
CA ARG A 19 -30.07 9.50 -9.59
C ARG A 19 -28.65 8.97 -9.72
N LYS A 20 -27.92 8.97 -8.62
CA LYS A 20 -26.62 8.29 -8.50
C LYS A 20 -26.86 6.93 -7.86
N VAL A 21 -26.33 5.88 -8.47
CA VAL A 21 -26.29 4.54 -7.87
C VAL A 21 -24.84 4.11 -7.72
N VAL A 22 -24.52 3.58 -6.55
CA VAL A 22 -23.24 2.99 -6.24
C VAL A 22 -23.44 1.53 -5.92
N ARG A 23 -22.76 0.66 -6.66
CA ARG A 23 -22.75 -0.79 -6.46
C ARG A 23 -21.34 -1.23 -6.11
N GLY A 24 -21.21 -2.36 -5.45
CA GLY A 24 -19.88 -2.86 -5.15
C GLY A 24 -19.84 -4.09 -4.29
N ARG A 25 -18.62 -4.42 -3.86
CA ARG A 25 -18.34 -5.49 -2.91
C ARG A 25 -17.29 -5.09 -1.89
N LEU A 26 -17.42 -5.60 -0.68
CA LEU A 26 -16.40 -5.53 0.36
C LEU A 26 -15.44 -6.72 0.26
N LEU A 27 -14.18 -6.46 0.60
CA LEU A 27 -13.08 -7.43 0.59
C LEU A 27 -12.25 -7.21 1.86
N ALA A 28 -11.73 -8.29 2.44
CA ALA A 28 -10.94 -8.24 3.66
C ALA A 28 -9.97 -9.43 3.69
N PRO A 29 -8.82 -9.31 4.37
CA PRO A 29 -7.79 -10.34 4.39
C PRO A 29 -8.16 -11.62 5.16
N ASP A 30 -9.10 -11.52 6.11
CA ASP A 30 -9.33 -12.53 7.13
C ASP A 30 -10.83 -12.78 7.40
N ARG A 31 -11.73 -12.39 6.49
CA ARG A 31 -13.17 -12.41 6.76
C ARG A 31 -14.03 -13.02 5.67
N GLU A 32 -14.98 -13.83 6.14
CA GLU A 32 -15.95 -14.56 5.32
C GLU A 32 -17.40 -14.06 5.47
N ARG A 33 -17.69 -13.19 6.46
CA ARG A 33 -19.06 -12.70 6.75
C ARG A 33 -19.12 -11.20 6.96
N TRP A 34 -20.18 -10.53 6.53
CA TRP A 34 -20.25 -9.06 6.51
C TRP A 34 -21.24 -8.43 7.49
N ASP A 35 -21.69 -9.21 8.47
CA ASP A 35 -22.60 -8.72 9.51
C ASP A 35 -22.00 -7.53 10.28
N GLY A 36 -22.84 -6.55 10.60
CA GLY A 36 -22.44 -5.37 11.37
C GLY A 36 -21.72 -4.28 10.57
N PHE A 37 -21.85 -4.27 9.24
CA PHE A 37 -21.48 -3.11 8.41
C PHE A 37 -22.70 -2.37 7.89
N GLN A 38 -22.55 -1.08 7.68
CA GLN A 38 -23.53 -0.22 7.02
C GLN A 38 -22.85 0.55 5.89
N ILE A 39 -23.58 0.67 4.78
CA ILE A 39 -23.16 1.39 3.59
C ILE A 39 -24.01 2.64 3.45
N PHE A 40 -23.37 3.80 3.31
CA PHE A 40 -24.03 5.08 3.11
C PHE A 40 -23.54 5.75 1.84
N ILE A 41 -24.42 6.50 1.21
CA ILE A 41 -24.06 7.51 0.23
C ILE A 41 -24.47 8.87 0.78
N ARG A 42 -23.58 9.86 0.67
CA ARG A 42 -23.77 11.18 1.26
C ARG A 42 -23.41 12.27 0.27
N SER A 43 -24.28 13.26 0.12
CA SER A 43 -23.98 14.56 -0.46
C SER A 43 -23.98 15.64 0.63
N ALA A 44 -23.76 16.91 0.26
CA ALA A 44 -23.84 18.03 1.21
C ALA A 44 -25.20 18.15 1.93
N TRP A 45 -26.28 17.65 1.31
CA TRP A 45 -27.66 17.91 1.77
C TRP A 45 -28.45 16.64 2.10
N ARG A 46 -27.94 15.46 1.73
CA ARG A 46 -28.69 14.21 1.82
C ARG A 46 -27.77 13.05 2.13
N THR A 47 -28.27 12.12 2.94
CA THR A 47 -27.65 10.82 3.17
C THR A 47 -28.70 9.75 2.92
N ASP A 48 -28.29 8.65 2.29
CA ASP A 48 -29.09 7.44 2.15
C ASP A 48 -28.22 6.21 2.50
N SER A 49 -28.87 5.07 2.75
CA SER A 49 -28.20 3.83 3.14
C SER A 49 -28.63 2.66 2.26
N GLY A 50 -27.69 1.75 2.01
CA GLY A 50 -27.91 0.54 1.21
C GLY A 50 -27.88 -0.73 2.04
N SER A 51 -28.43 -1.80 1.49
CA SER A 51 -28.27 -3.14 2.04
C SER A 51 -26.91 -3.74 1.64
N LEU A 52 -26.40 -4.62 2.51
CA LEU A 52 -25.19 -5.41 2.30
C LEU A 52 -25.58 -6.88 2.36
N SER A 53 -25.24 -7.63 1.33
CA SER A 53 -25.51 -9.07 1.27
C SER A 53 -24.52 -9.85 2.13
N SER A 54 -24.84 -11.11 2.41
CA SER A 54 -23.91 -12.04 3.09
C SER A 54 -22.64 -12.32 2.28
N ALA A 55 -22.67 -12.11 0.96
CA ALA A 55 -21.50 -12.20 0.08
C ALA A 55 -20.66 -10.90 0.06
N GLY A 56 -21.12 -9.85 0.75
CA GLY A 56 -20.44 -8.56 0.84
C GLY A 56 -20.75 -7.63 -0.32
N GLU A 57 -21.74 -7.96 -1.13
CA GLU A 57 -22.21 -7.12 -2.23
C GLU A 57 -23.19 -6.07 -1.71
N PHE A 58 -23.15 -4.87 -2.27
CA PHE A 58 -24.04 -3.79 -1.87
C PHE A 58 -24.52 -2.98 -3.06
N ALA A 59 -25.65 -2.31 -2.86
CA ALA A 59 -26.15 -1.26 -3.72
C ALA A 59 -26.76 -0.16 -2.85
N VAL A 60 -26.36 1.09 -3.11
CA VAL A 60 -26.91 2.28 -2.46
C VAL A 60 -27.15 3.36 -3.50
N GLY A 61 -28.25 4.08 -3.39
CA GLY A 61 -28.61 5.14 -4.34
C GLY A 61 -28.90 6.45 -3.64
N LEU A 62 -28.67 7.55 -4.34
CA LEU A 62 -29.10 8.88 -3.93
C LEU A 62 -29.88 9.48 -5.10
N SER A 63 -31.14 9.82 -4.87
CA SER A 63 -31.94 10.59 -5.82
C SER A 63 -31.68 12.08 -5.65
N ASP A 64 -31.99 12.86 -6.68
CA ASP A 64 -32.02 14.33 -6.61
C ASP A 64 -30.65 14.94 -6.30
N VAL A 65 -29.58 14.34 -6.84
CA VAL A 65 -28.22 14.81 -6.61
C VAL A 65 -27.95 16.07 -7.43
N THR A 66 -27.80 17.19 -6.73
CA THR A 66 -27.43 18.50 -7.31
C THR A 66 -25.97 18.87 -7.03
N ALA A 67 -25.26 18.08 -6.21
CA ALA A 67 -23.86 18.28 -5.88
C ALA A 67 -22.95 17.74 -6.98
N ASP A 68 -21.75 18.30 -7.13
CA ASP A 68 -20.75 17.81 -8.09
C ASP A 68 -20.13 16.46 -7.69
N SER A 69 -20.19 16.12 -6.39
CA SER A 69 -19.63 14.89 -5.84
C SER A 69 -20.47 14.34 -4.70
N VAL A 70 -20.33 13.03 -4.47
CA VAL A 70 -20.91 12.31 -3.34
C VAL A 70 -19.86 11.41 -2.71
N ASP A 71 -20.00 11.19 -1.40
CA ASP A 71 -19.20 10.23 -0.65
C ASP A 71 -19.93 8.90 -0.55
N LEU A 72 -19.24 7.80 -0.87
CA LEU A 72 -19.58 6.47 -0.39
C LEU A 72 -18.85 6.24 0.93
N ILE A 73 -19.59 5.84 1.97
CA ILE A 73 -19.06 5.58 3.31
C ILE A 73 -19.40 4.16 3.72
N VAL A 74 -18.40 3.40 4.15
CA VAL A 74 -18.56 2.07 4.77
C VAL A 74 -18.13 2.19 6.22
N ARG A 75 -19.00 1.80 7.15
CA ARG A 75 -18.69 1.82 8.59
C ARG A 75 -19.17 0.57 9.29
N SER A 76 -18.42 0.15 10.30
CA SER A 76 -18.87 -0.87 11.25
C SER A 76 -19.88 -0.28 12.22
N THR A 77 -20.90 -1.05 12.59
CA THR A 77 -21.85 -0.73 13.67
C THR A 77 -21.35 -1.18 15.04
N SER A 78 -20.32 -2.04 15.09
CA SER A 78 -19.67 -2.44 16.34
C SER A 78 -18.94 -1.26 16.99
N ARG A 79 -19.02 -1.18 18.33
CA ARG A 79 -18.26 -0.24 19.17
C ARG A 79 -16.75 -0.51 19.15
N VAL A 80 -16.35 -1.75 18.90
CA VAL A 80 -14.96 -2.16 18.71
C VAL A 80 -14.86 -2.67 17.27
N PRO A 81 -14.66 -1.77 16.29
CA PRO A 81 -14.71 -2.15 14.89
C PRO A 81 -13.48 -2.99 14.54
N ALA A 82 -13.69 -4.13 13.88
CA ALA A 82 -12.60 -4.98 13.38
C ALA A 82 -11.85 -4.34 12.19
N TYR A 83 -12.49 -3.40 11.49
CA TYR A 83 -11.92 -2.70 10.34
C TYR A 83 -12.15 -1.20 10.46
N HIS A 84 -11.23 -0.42 9.92
CA HIS A 84 -11.39 1.01 9.75
C HIS A 84 -12.58 1.29 8.84
N SER A 85 -13.33 2.35 9.15
CA SER A 85 -14.29 2.93 8.21
C SER A 85 -13.59 3.31 6.91
N VAL A 86 -14.36 3.46 5.84
CA VAL A 86 -13.87 3.83 4.52
C VAL A 86 -14.71 4.99 3.99
N ARG A 87 -14.07 5.98 3.37
CA ARG A 87 -14.72 7.06 2.63
C ARG A 87 -14.14 7.14 1.21
N ILE A 88 -15.01 7.14 0.20
CA ILE A 88 -14.64 7.24 -1.22
C ILE A 88 -15.47 8.36 -1.84
N GLY A 89 -14.81 9.42 -2.32
CA GLY A 89 -15.45 10.44 -3.14
C GLY A 89 -15.64 9.95 -4.57
N THR A 90 -16.82 10.16 -5.14
CA THR A 90 -17.11 9.94 -6.55
C THR A 90 -17.81 11.15 -7.13
N GLU A 91 -17.58 11.41 -8.41
CA GLU A 91 -18.32 12.44 -9.15
C GLU A 91 -19.80 12.04 -9.26
N ALA A 92 -20.70 13.02 -9.09
CA ALA A 92 -22.13 12.79 -9.15
C ALA A 92 -22.64 12.55 -10.58
N ARG A 93 -21.97 13.17 -11.57
CA ARG A 93 -22.30 13.07 -13.01
C ARG A 93 -22.14 11.67 -13.61
N ASP A 94 -21.41 10.79 -12.93
CA ASP A 94 -21.32 9.38 -13.30
C ASP A 94 -22.53 8.65 -12.68
N PRO A 95 -23.56 8.26 -13.42
CA PRO A 95 -24.79 7.73 -12.83
C PRO A 95 -24.59 6.39 -12.10
N GLU A 96 -23.57 5.61 -12.49
CA GLU A 96 -23.29 4.29 -11.92
C GLU A 96 -21.82 4.12 -11.57
N PHE A 97 -21.54 3.99 -10.26
CA PHE A 97 -20.19 3.74 -9.78
C PHE A 97 -20.07 2.32 -9.21
N ASN A 98 -19.13 1.54 -9.75
CA ASN A 98 -18.82 0.20 -9.25
C ASN A 98 -17.54 0.23 -8.41
N ALA A 99 -17.62 -0.23 -7.15
CA ALA A 99 -16.53 -0.20 -6.19
C ALA A 99 -16.18 -1.60 -5.64
N ALA A 100 -14.91 -1.99 -5.76
CA ALA A 100 -14.35 -3.08 -4.97
C ALA A 100 -13.52 -2.46 -3.83
N ILE A 101 -14.00 -2.65 -2.60
CA ILE A 101 -13.50 -1.96 -1.41
C ILE A 101 -12.78 -2.95 -0.51
N LEU A 102 -11.49 -2.75 -0.35
CA LEU A 102 -10.63 -3.51 0.54
C LEU A 102 -10.58 -2.85 1.91
N LEU A 103 -11.14 -3.51 2.91
CA LEU A 103 -11.13 -3.02 4.29
C LEU A 103 -9.76 -3.20 4.93
N VAL A 104 -9.37 -2.22 5.75
CA VAL A 104 -8.12 -2.27 6.53
C VAL A 104 -8.45 -2.66 7.97
N PRO A 105 -7.84 -3.71 8.52
CA PRO A 105 -8.13 -4.14 9.88
C PRO A 105 -7.67 -3.09 10.91
N THR A 106 -8.31 -3.05 12.08
CA THR A 106 -7.89 -2.21 13.23
C THR A 106 -6.90 -2.92 14.14
N LEU A 107 -6.81 -4.24 14.03
CA LEU A 107 -5.91 -5.12 14.76
C LEU A 107 -5.36 -6.16 13.79
N TRP A 108 -4.05 -6.35 13.77
CA TRP A 108 -3.41 -7.41 13.00
C TRP A 108 -2.69 -8.37 13.94
N THR A 109 -3.02 -9.66 13.85
CA THR A 109 -2.25 -10.70 14.52
C THR A 109 -1.20 -11.21 13.56
N ILE A 110 0.07 -11.09 13.94
CA ILE A 110 1.18 -11.61 13.14
C ILE A 110 1.00 -13.12 13.02
N THR A 111 0.91 -13.63 11.80
CA THR A 111 0.52 -15.03 11.55
C THR A 111 1.72 -15.97 11.53
N THR A 112 2.87 -15.48 11.09
CA THR A 112 4.09 -16.27 10.87
C THR A 112 5.35 -15.55 11.35
N GLY A 113 6.44 -16.31 11.55
CA GLY A 113 7.76 -15.78 11.89
C GLY A 113 8.00 -15.66 13.39
N ASN A 114 9.12 -15.03 13.76
CA ASN A 114 9.56 -14.90 15.16
C ASN A 114 8.60 -14.11 16.06
N TYR A 115 7.69 -13.35 15.46
CA TYR A 115 6.70 -12.52 16.16
C TYR A 115 5.26 -13.10 16.06
N ALA A 116 5.10 -14.33 15.57
CA ALA A 116 3.79 -14.96 15.42
C ALA A 116 2.97 -14.95 16.72
N GLY A 117 1.67 -14.69 16.61
CA GLY A 117 0.74 -14.58 17.73
C GLY A 117 0.69 -13.20 18.41
N ILE A 118 1.63 -12.28 18.11
CA ILE A 118 1.57 -10.92 18.63
C ILE A 118 0.50 -10.13 17.86
N ALA A 119 -0.41 -9.49 18.60
CA ALA A 119 -1.44 -8.63 18.07
C ALA A 119 -1.02 -7.16 18.14
N ILE A 120 -1.01 -6.47 17.00
CA ILE A 120 -0.63 -5.06 16.87
C ILE A 120 -1.85 -4.25 16.43
N ARG A 121 -2.11 -3.13 17.12
CA ARG A 121 -3.13 -2.16 16.69
C ARG A 121 -2.68 -1.47 15.42
N ILE A 122 -3.54 -1.48 14.41
CA ILE A 122 -3.27 -0.89 13.11
C ILE A 122 -3.95 0.46 13.00
N SER A 123 -3.19 1.45 12.55
CA SER A 123 -3.70 2.72 12.07
C SER A 123 -3.65 2.73 10.55
N ALA A 124 -4.78 3.00 9.89
CA ALA A 124 -4.81 3.19 8.44
C ALA A 124 -3.91 4.37 7.99
N ARG A 125 -3.78 5.40 8.83
CA ARG A 125 -2.97 6.59 8.54
C ARG A 125 -1.47 6.37 8.72
N ALA A 126 -1.05 5.62 9.75
CA ALA A 126 0.37 5.48 10.11
C ALA A 126 1.31 5.14 8.94
N PRO A 127 1.00 4.15 8.05
CA PRO A 127 1.91 3.80 6.96
C PRO A 127 1.98 4.84 5.84
N ILE A 128 1.08 5.83 5.81
CA ILE A 128 1.03 6.85 4.77
C ILE A 128 1.51 8.23 5.25
N VAL A 129 1.82 8.36 6.54
CA VAL A 129 2.46 9.56 7.10
C VAL A 129 3.83 9.74 6.44
N ARG A 130 4.12 10.96 6.01
CA ARG A 130 5.43 11.29 5.44
C ARG A 130 6.49 11.34 6.54
N GLY A 131 7.60 10.65 6.33
CA GLY A 131 8.82 10.80 7.10
C GLY A 131 9.50 12.15 6.87
N ALA A 132 10.59 12.41 7.60
CA ALA A 132 11.38 13.64 7.47
C ALA A 132 12.00 13.81 6.07
N ASP A 133 12.23 12.70 5.38
CA ASP A 133 12.71 12.59 4.00
C ASP A 133 11.56 12.61 2.97
N HIS A 134 10.34 12.94 3.41
CA HIS A 134 9.11 12.95 2.62
C HIS A 134 8.64 11.60 2.06
N SER A 135 9.32 10.48 2.39
CA SER A 135 8.91 9.14 2.00
C SER A 135 7.80 8.62 2.90
N ARG A 136 7.15 7.53 2.49
CA ARG A 136 6.04 6.87 3.22
C ARG A 136 6.35 5.38 3.31
N PHE A 137 5.96 4.75 4.41
CA PHE A 137 6.15 3.32 4.58
C PHE A 137 5.41 2.54 3.49
N ALA A 138 4.11 2.79 3.32
CA ALA A 138 3.34 2.30 2.19
C ALA A 138 3.43 3.29 1.01
N ARG A 139 3.82 2.77 -0.14
CA ARG A 139 3.92 3.53 -1.39
C ARG A 139 2.67 3.34 -2.23
N PHE A 140 2.26 4.40 -2.93
CA PHE A 140 1.09 4.37 -3.80
C PHE A 140 1.41 5.05 -5.12
N HIS A 141 0.85 4.49 -6.19
CA HIS A 141 0.93 5.04 -7.52
C HIS A 141 -0.46 5.46 -7.99
N ARG A 142 -0.51 6.60 -8.65
CA ARG A 142 -1.69 7.13 -9.32
C ARG A 142 -1.30 7.33 -10.78
N ALA A 143 -1.90 6.56 -11.68
CA ALA A 143 -1.69 6.75 -13.11
C ALA A 143 -2.23 8.12 -13.54
N ASN A 144 -1.59 8.75 -14.53
CA ASN A 144 -2.01 10.06 -15.03
C ASN A 144 -3.49 10.05 -15.42
N GLY A 145 -4.24 11.07 -14.97
CA GLY A 145 -5.68 11.20 -15.21
C GLY A 145 -6.58 10.23 -14.40
N SER A 146 -6.03 9.24 -13.70
CA SER A 146 -6.83 8.37 -12.82
C SER A 146 -7.13 9.06 -11.50
N ALA A 147 -8.35 8.96 -10.97
CA ALA A 147 -8.66 9.37 -9.59
C ALA A 147 -8.23 8.32 -8.54
N ARG A 148 -7.76 7.15 -8.97
CA ARG A 148 -7.58 5.96 -8.12
C ARG A 148 -6.11 5.73 -7.78
N TRP A 149 -5.84 5.41 -6.52
CA TRP A 149 -4.52 5.07 -6.02
C TRP A 149 -4.38 3.55 -5.91
N LYS A 150 -3.26 3.02 -6.40
CA LYS A 150 -2.89 1.61 -6.27
C LYS A 150 -1.72 1.47 -5.31
N SER A 151 -1.72 0.41 -4.49
CA SER A 151 -0.54 0.09 -3.69
C SER A 151 0.62 -0.30 -4.61
N VAL A 152 1.81 0.22 -4.31
CA VAL A 152 3.03 -0.19 -5.01
C VAL A 152 3.61 -1.41 -4.29
N GLY A 153 3.89 -2.47 -5.04
CA GLY A 153 4.47 -3.71 -4.49
C GLY A 153 4.70 -4.77 -5.55
N TRP A 154 5.35 -5.86 -5.16
CA TRP A 154 5.54 -7.03 -6.02
C TRP A 154 4.21 -7.73 -6.31
N ARG A 155 4.12 -8.44 -7.45
CA ARG A 155 3.04 -9.41 -7.62
C ARG A 155 3.36 -10.62 -6.75
N PRO A 156 2.34 -11.30 -6.20
CA PRO A 156 2.57 -12.51 -5.42
C PRO A 156 3.35 -13.59 -6.19
N ALA A 157 3.10 -13.71 -7.50
CA ALA A 157 3.80 -14.65 -8.37
C ALA A 157 5.28 -14.31 -8.62
N ASP A 158 5.72 -13.08 -8.29
CA ASP A 158 7.12 -12.66 -8.42
C ASP A 158 7.96 -13.04 -7.19
N ILE A 159 7.32 -13.46 -6.08
CA ILE A 159 7.99 -13.81 -4.83
C ILE A 159 8.14 -15.34 -4.75
N PRO A 160 9.33 -15.88 -4.42
CA PRO A 160 10.55 -15.17 -3.99
C PRO A 160 11.32 -14.51 -5.14
N LEU A 161 11.96 -13.37 -4.84
CA LEU A 161 12.74 -12.56 -5.76
C LEU A 161 14.16 -13.12 -5.97
N ALA A 162 14.62 -13.09 -7.21
CA ALA A 162 15.99 -13.44 -7.55
C ALA A 162 16.94 -12.34 -7.07
N LEU A 163 17.95 -12.69 -6.27
CA LEU A 163 18.96 -11.77 -5.76
C LEU A 163 20.34 -12.11 -6.31
N VAL A 164 20.96 -11.13 -6.97
CA VAL A 164 22.27 -11.23 -7.63
C VAL A 164 23.24 -10.22 -7.03
N PHE A 165 24.49 -10.63 -6.84
CA PHE A 165 25.60 -9.70 -6.62
C PHE A 165 26.18 -9.27 -7.97
N ALA A 166 26.19 -7.97 -8.26
CA ALA A 166 26.86 -7.41 -9.43
C ALA A 166 28.37 -7.59 -9.27
N ARG A 167 28.95 -8.52 -10.04
CA ARG A 167 30.39 -8.80 -10.02
C ARG A 167 31.19 -7.90 -10.96
N ASP A 168 30.53 -7.32 -11.95
CA ASP A 168 31.15 -6.49 -12.99
C ASP A 168 30.98 -4.98 -12.72
N SER A 169 30.53 -4.60 -11.51
CA SER A 169 30.39 -3.19 -11.12
C SER A 169 31.74 -2.54 -10.80
N MET A 170 31.87 -1.23 -11.01
CA MET A 170 33.08 -0.41 -10.74
C MET A 170 33.57 -0.42 -9.27
N GLY A 171 32.84 -1.07 -8.34
CA GLY A 171 33.19 -1.16 -6.93
C GLY A 171 34.05 -2.38 -6.56
N PRO A 172 34.55 -2.43 -5.31
CA PRO A 172 35.26 -3.60 -4.77
C PRO A 172 34.49 -4.90 -4.98
N ALA A 173 35.22 -5.97 -5.32
CA ALA A 173 34.65 -7.30 -5.47
C ALA A 173 34.03 -7.80 -4.16
N ILE A 174 32.84 -8.40 -4.25
CA ILE A 174 32.14 -9.01 -3.12
C ILE A 174 32.70 -10.42 -2.93
N ALA A 175 33.43 -10.65 -1.83
CA ALA A 175 34.03 -11.95 -1.54
C ALA A 175 32.96 -12.95 -1.04
N PRO A 176 33.26 -14.27 -1.05
CA PRO A 176 32.34 -15.28 -0.51
C PRO A 176 31.91 -15.02 0.94
N ALA A 177 32.82 -14.49 1.78
CA ALA A 177 32.52 -14.16 3.17
C ALA A 177 31.52 -13.00 3.30
N ASP A 178 31.59 -12.01 2.42
CA ASP A 178 30.67 -10.86 2.40
C ASP A 178 29.27 -11.30 1.96
N SER A 179 29.19 -12.12 0.91
CA SER A 179 27.95 -12.76 0.46
C SER A 179 27.33 -13.59 1.59
N ALA A 180 28.12 -14.42 2.27
CA ALA A 180 27.64 -15.21 3.40
C ALA A 180 27.11 -14.34 4.54
N ALA A 181 27.73 -13.18 4.81
CA ALA A 181 27.27 -12.21 5.81
C ALA A 181 25.94 -11.57 5.43
N PHE A 182 25.82 -11.11 4.18
CA PHE A 182 24.57 -10.57 3.64
C PHE A 182 23.43 -11.60 3.76
N TRP A 183 23.67 -12.84 3.34
CA TRP A 183 22.66 -13.91 3.42
C TRP A 183 22.26 -14.30 4.84
N ARG A 184 23.11 -14.07 5.85
CA ARG A 184 22.68 -14.20 7.26
C ARG A 184 21.63 -13.16 7.60
N SER A 185 21.80 -11.92 7.18
CA SER A 185 20.82 -10.84 7.38
C SER A 185 19.51 -11.11 6.63
N VAL A 186 19.59 -11.63 5.40
CA VAL A 186 18.40 -12.07 4.64
C VAL A 186 17.61 -13.11 5.44
N ARG A 187 18.28 -14.18 5.90
CA ARG A 187 17.61 -15.24 6.67
C ARG A 187 16.99 -14.74 7.97
N LEU A 188 17.64 -13.78 8.65
CA LEU A 188 17.10 -13.18 9.86
C LEU A 188 15.83 -12.36 9.58
N LEU A 189 15.83 -11.55 8.50
CA LEU A 189 14.63 -10.81 8.08
C LEU A 189 13.50 -11.75 7.68
N GLU A 190 13.78 -12.78 6.89
CA GLU A 190 12.78 -13.78 6.49
C GLU A 190 12.22 -14.54 7.70
N ALA A 191 13.05 -14.85 8.70
CA ALA A 191 12.59 -15.46 9.94
C ALA A 191 11.69 -14.51 10.76
N ASP A 192 11.95 -13.19 10.73
CA ASP A 192 11.10 -12.20 11.39
C ASP A 192 9.75 -12.07 10.69
N LEU A 193 9.77 -11.94 9.37
CA LEU A 193 8.58 -11.78 8.56
C LEU A 193 7.78 -13.10 8.42
N GLY A 194 8.44 -14.24 8.62
CA GLY A 194 7.83 -15.57 8.53
C GLY A 194 7.59 -16.05 7.10
N ALA A 195 8.32 -15.51 6.11
CA ALA A 195 8.18 -15.89 4.71
C ALA A 195 9.51 -15.82 3.96
N LYS A 196 9.60 -16.58 2.87
CA LYS A 196 10.72 -16.55 1.93
C LYS A 196 10.46 -15.48 0.88
N PHE A 197 11.37 -14.51 0.82
CA PHE A 197 11.28 -13.38 -0.10
C PHE A 197 12.39 -13.37 -1.12
N PHE A 198 13.52 -14.03 -0.84
CA PHE A 198 14.70 -13.95 -1.69
C PHE A 198 15.29 -15.33 -1.91
N HIS A 199 15.79 -15.56 -3.13
CA HIS A 199 16.62 -16.70 -3.44
C HIS A 199 17.87 -16.24 -4.19
N PRO A 200 19.01 -16.93 -4.02
CA PRO A 200 20.20 -16.61 -4.80
C PRO A 200 19.94 -16.88 -6.28
N ALA A 201 20.55 -16.05 -7.12
CA ALA A 201 20.63 -16.25 -8.56
C ALA A 201 22.02 -15.80 -9.06
N MET A 202 22.36 -16.19 -10.28
CA MET A 202 23.56 -15.77 -10.99
C MET A 202 23.22 -14.67 -11.99
N SER A 203 24.15 -13.75 -12.27
CA SER A 203 23.89 -12.58 -13.12
C SER A 203 23.36 -12.91 -14.52
N TYR A 204 23.81 -14.02 -15.12
CA TYR A 204 23.34 -14.48 -16.42
C TYR A 204 21.92 -15.07 -16.42
N GLU A 205 21.42 -15.50 -15.26
CA GLU A 205 20.07 -16.08 -15.12
C GLU A 205 18.98 -14.99 -15.09
N VAL A 206 19.37 -13.72 -15.03
CA VAL A 206 18.44 -12.61 -14.76
C VAL A 206 18.37 -11.58 -15.88
N ILE A 207 18.88 -11.94 -17.06
CA ILE A 207 18.91 -11.08 -18.25
C ILE A 207 17.48 -10.75 -18.73
N GLU A 208 16.49 -11.59 -18.45
CA GLU A 208 15.12 -11.44 -18.97
C GLU A 208 14.02 -11.24 -17.89
N ASN A 209 14.35 -11.33 -16.59
CA ASN A 209 13.37 -11.19 -15.51
C ASN A 209 13.43 -9.81 -14.84
N ASP A 210 12.30 -9.13 -14.77
CA ASP A 210 12.13 -7.84 -14.08
C ASP A 210 12.00 -7.98 -12.56
N ALA A 211 11.67 -9.19 -12.07
CA ALA A 211 11.56 -9.53 -10.66
C ALA A 211 12.92 -9.89 -10.04
N LYS A 212 13.81 -8.90 -9.99
CA LYS A 212 15.17 -9.08 -9.49
C LYS A 212 15.64 -7.97 -8.56
N VAL A 213 16.57 -8.35 -7.69
CA VAL A 213 17.34 -7.46 -6.82
C VAL A 213 18.81 -7.59 -7.18
N ILE A 214 19.41 -6.50 -7.64
CA ILE A 214 20.85 -6.41 -7.91
C ILE A 214 21.52 -5.76 -6.71
N VAL A 215 22.52 -6.43 -6.13
CA VAL A 215 23.33 -5.92 -5.02
C VAL A 215 24.71 -5.52 -5.55
N ARG A 216 25.12 -4.27 -5.34
CA ARG A 216 26.44 -3.78 -5.75
C ARG A 216 27.14 -2.97 -4.67
N ILE A 217 28.44 -2.78 -4.85
CA ILE A 217 29.23 -1.84 -4.05
C ILE A 217 29.47 -0.57 -4.86
N ASP A 218 29.26 0.57 -4.22
CA ASP A 218 29.42 1.90 -4.82
C ASP A 218 30.09 2.85 -3.82
N PRO A 219 31.42 3.02 -3.90
CA PRO A 219 32.18 3.86 -2.99
C PRO A 219 31.76 5.34 -2.99
N GLU A 220 31.08 5.82 -4.02
CA GLU A 220 30.67 7.22 -4.18
C GLU A 220 29.36 7.56 -3.43
N LEU A 221 28.68 6.55 -2.88
CA LEU A 221 27.42 6.76 -2.17
C LEU A 221 27.56 7.67 -0.94
N HIS A 222 26.72 8.69 -0.86
CA HIS A 222 26.60 9.54 0.33
C HIS A 222 25.92 8.87 1.54
N ALA A 223 25.22 7.76 1.34
CA ALA A 223 24.64 6.91 2.40
C ALA A 223 25.42 5.60 2.56
N ASN A 224 25.21 4.86 3.65
CA ASN A 224 25.85 3.55 3.84
C ASN A 224 25.22 2.47 2.95
N GLY A 225 23.92 2.60 2.69
CA GLY A 225 23.14 1.79 1.77
C GLY A 225 22.10 2.68 1.09
N VAL A 226 21.71 2.31 -0.12
CA VAL A 226 20.57 2.90 -0.82
C VAL A 226 19.91 1.82 -1.65
N THR A 227 18.58 1.86 -1.71
CA THR A 227 17.80 1.00 -2.59
C THR A 227 16.97 1.85 -3.54
N SER A 228 17.20 1.66 -4.84
CA SER A 228 16.39 2.22 -5.91
C SER A 228 15.39 1.17 -6.38
N VAL A 229 14.12 1.56 -6.42
CA VAL A 229 13.03 0.69 -6.90
C VAL A 229 12.26 1.40 -8.01
N GLY A 230 12.09 0.72 -9.14
CA GLY A 230 11.17 1.12 -10.20
C GLY A 230 9.79 0.51 -10.01
N TRP A 231 8.77 1.11 -10.63
CA TRP A 231 7.48 0.46 -10.80
C TRP A 231 6.83 0.86 -12.12
N GLY A 232 6.11 -0.08 -12.72
CA GLY A 232 5.37 0.14 -13.96
C GLY A 232 4.00 0.81 -13.75
N PRO A 233 3.24 1.03 -14.84
CA PRO A 233 1.93 1.70 -14.81
C PRO A 233 0.86 1.00 -13.95
N ARG A 234 1.08 -0.28 -13.60
CA ARG A 234 0.18 -1.07 -12.74
C ARG A 234 0.58 -1.06 -11.27
N ALA A 235 1.52 -0.19 -10.88
CA ALA A 235 2.11 -0.15 -9.54
C ALA A 235 2.83 -1.44 -9.13
N ASN A 236 3.20 -2.29 -10.10
CA ASN A 236 4.05 -3.44 -9.85
C ASN A 236 5.49 -2.97 -9.78
N LEU A 237 6.20 -3.38 -8.73
CA LEU A 237 7.64 -3.18 -8.66
C LEU A 237 8.33 -3.92 -9.82
N GLN A 238 9.38 -3.30 -10.34
CA GLN A 238 10.24 -3.85 -11.39
C GLN A 238 11.62 -3.22 -11.25
N GLY A 239 12.68 -3.99 -11.49
CA GLY A 239 14.05 -3.49 -11.47
C GLY A 239 14.44 -2.86 -10.13
N VAL A 240 14.92 -3.69 -9.21
CA VAL A 240 15.41 -3.21 -7.91
C VAL A 240 16.93 -3.30 -7.87
N GLU A 241 17.54 -2.21 -7.46
CA GLU A 241 18.97 -2.12 -7.23
C GLU A 241 19.23 -1.68 -5.79
N MET A 242 20.10 -2.41 -5.13
CA MET A 242 20.59 -2.15 -3.80
C MET A 242 22.09 -1.90 -3.88
N ALA A 243 22.53 -0.73 -3.43
CA ALA A 243 23.92 -0.36 -3.46
C ALA A 243 24.41 -0.03 -2.05
N PHE A 244 25.61 -0.52 -1.71
CA PHE A 244 26.26 -0.26 -0.43
C PHE A 244 27.56 0.49 -0.65
N ARG A 245 27.90 1.44 0.23
CA ARG A 245 29.15 2.20 0.09
C ARG A 245 30.40 1.31 0.11
N SER A 246 30.36 0.27 0.93
CA SER A 246 31.50 -0.60 1.20
C SER A 246 31.01 -2.00 1.50
N VAL A 247 31.83 -3.00 1.17
CA VAL A 247 31.62 -4.40 1.57
C VAL A 247 31.42 -4.56 3.08
N ARG A 248 32.00 -3.68 3.91
CA ARG A 248 31.78 -3.69 5.37
C ARG A 248 30.29 -3.55 5.72
N HIS A 249 29.51 -2.83 4.93
CA HIS A 249 28.08 -2.63 5.20
C HIS A 249 27.23 -3.86 4.88
N LEU A 250 27.74 -4.81 4.08
CA LEU A 250 27.10 -6.12 3.90
C LEU A 250 27.13 -6.97 5.19
N HIS A 251 28.03 -6.64 6.13
CA HIS A 251 28.11 -7.26 7.45
C HIS A 251 27.27 -6.54 8.51
N ASP A 252 26.78 -5.34 8.22
CA ASP A 252 25.89 -4.62 9.12
C ASP A 252 24.45 -5.09 8.91
N ARG A 253 23.99 -5.92 9.85
CA ARG A 253 22.63 -6.48 9.81
C ARG A 253 21.55 -5.41 9.69
N ALA A 254 21.67 -4.31 10.44
CA ALA A 254 20.62 -3.29 10.47
C ALA A 254 20.53 -2.56 9.12
N ILE A 255 21.67 -2.26 8.49
CA ILE A 255 21.70 -1.67 7.15
C ILE A 255 21.12 -2.65 6.13
N VAL A 256 21.60 -3.90 6.08
CA VAL A 256 21.14 -4.88 5.09
C VAL A 256 19.64 -5.15 5.21
N MET A 257 19.11 -5.36 6.41
CA MET A 257 17.68 -5.60 6.60
C MET A 257 16.83 -4.39 6.21
N HIS A 258 17.31 -3.17 6.47
CA HIS A 258 16.64 -1.93 6.08
C HIS A 258 16.53 -1.81 4.56
N GLU A 259 17.65 -2.03 3.86
CA GLU A 259 17.65 -2.03 2.39
C GLU A 259 16.79 -3.16 1.80
N LEU A 260 16.82 -4.36 2.39
CA LEU A 260 15.94 -5.46 1.96
C LEU A 260 14.45 -5.11 2.08
N LEU A 261 14.03 -4.41 3.14
CA LEU A 261 12.64 -3.94 3.24
C LEU A 261 12.30 -2.90 2.16
N HIS A 262 13.26 -2.04 1.78
CA HIS A 262 13.08 -1.18 0.61
C HIS A 262 12.86 -1.98 -0.67
N THR A 263 13.58 -3.09 -0.86
CA THR A 263 13.38 -3.94 -2.06
C THR A 263 11.99 -4.56 -2.14
N LEU A 264 11.33 -4.76 -0.99
CA LEU A 264 9.94 -5.25 -0.94
C LEU A 264 8.91 -4.14 -1.17
N GLY A 265 9.35 -2.89 -1.38
CA GLY A 265 8.49 -1.74 -1.69
C GLY A 265 8.20 -0.82 -0.52
N PHE A 266 8.73 -1.11 0.67
CA PHE A 266 8.48 -0.29 1.85
C PHE A 266 9.37 0.96 1.84
N GLY A 267 8.85 2.12 2.24
CA GLY A 267 9.63 3.34 2.45
C GLY A 267 9.93 3.59 3.92
N HIS A 268 10.39 4.80 4.26
CA HIS A 268 10.63 5.14 5.65
C HIS A 268 9.33 5.46 6.41
N THR A 269 9.40 5.33 7.73
CA THR A 269 8.32 5.73 8.65
C THR A 269 8.87 6.53 9.83
N SER A 270 8.05 7.44 10.34
CA SER A 270 8.24 8.13 11.62
C SER A 270 7.12 7.81 12.62
N ALA A 271 6.12 7.02 12.22
CA ALA A 271 4.90 6.81 12.99
C ALA A 271 5.03 5.75 14.10
N TRP A 272 6.06 4.91 14.07
CA TRP A 272 6.39 3.96 15.14
C TRP A 272 7.91 3.76 15.25
N ASN A 273 8.36 3.06 16.29
CA ASN A 273 9.74 2.64 16.40
C ASN A 273 10.01 1.52 15.39
N SER A 274 10.82 1.81 14.37
CA SER A 274 10.95 0.98 13.18
C SER A 274 12.40 0.82 12.77
N LEU A 275 12.72 -0.31 12.14
CA LEU A 275 13.93 -0.48 11.34
C LEU A 275 13.96 0.51 10.17
N MET A 276 12.79 0.90 9.65
CA MET A 276 12.60 1.81 8.52
C MET A 276 12.56 3.29 8.91
N ARG A 277 13.15 3.69 10.05
CA ARG A 277 13.35 5.12 10.32
C ARG A 277 14.53 5.63 9.51
N ALA A 278 14.39 6.81 8.91
CA ALA A 278 15.47 7.49 8.19
C ALA A 278 16.60 8.00 9.11
N SER A 279 16.41 7.99 10.44
CA SER A 279 17.36 8.53 11.41
C SER A 279 18.32 7.47 11.97
N THR A 280 19.42 7.93 12.59
CA THR A 280 20.38 7.07 13.29
C THR A 280 19.82 6.37 14.52
N ARG A 281 18.62 6.76 15.00
CA ARG A 281 17.90 6.13 16.12
C ARG A 281 16.90 5.05 15.66
N ARG A 282 17.14 4.40 14.52
CA ARG A 282 16.33 3.27 14.04
C ARG A 282 16.54 2.02 14.88
N ALA A 283 15.58 1.11 14.84
CA ALA A 283 15.75 -0.21 15.45
C ALA A 283 16.85 -1.02 14.72
N ALA A 284 17.54 -1.90 15.45
CA ALA A 284 18.62 -2.74 14.89
C ALA A 284 18.13 -4.03 14.19
N ARG A 285 16.81 -4.24 14.15
CA ARG A 285 16.09 -5.38 13.59
C ARG A 285 14.65 -4.93 13.29
N ALA A 286 13.94 -5.64 12.42
CA ALA A 286 12.50 -5.47 12.25
C ALA A 286 11.77 -5.59 13.60
N THR A 287 10.89 -4.65 13.91
CA THR A 287 10.06 -4.69 15.11
C THR A 287 8.75 -5.44 14.87
N PRO A 288 7.99 -5.84 15.91
CA PRO A 288 6.66 -6.40 15.74
C PRO A 288 5.75 -5.50 14.88
N GLU A 289 5.82 -4.18 15.05
CA GLU A 289 5.08 -3.24 14.23
C GLU A 289 5.53 -3.28 12.76
N ASP A 290 6.84 -3.33 12.48
CA ASP A 290 7.33 -3.50 11.11
C ASP A 290 6.75 -4.77 10.48
N VAL A 291 6.81 -5.90 11.19
CA VAL A 291 6.30 -7.19 10.71
C VAL A 291 4.80 -7.17 10.50
N ALA A 292 4.03 -6.60 11.43
CA ALA A 292 2.58 -6.50 11.31
C ALA A 292 2.16 -5.65 10.11
N TYR A 293 2.77 -4.47 9.91
CA TYR A 293 2.47 -3.64 8.75
C TYR A 293 2.92 -4.28 7.44
N VAL A 294 4.08 -4.96 7.40
CA VAL A 294 4.54 -5.69 6.20
C VAL A 294 3.57 -6.81 5.84
N GLN A 295 3.24 -7.71 6.78
CA GLN A 295 2.32 -8.82 6.52
C GLN A 295 0.93 -8.32 6.09
N MET A 296 0.39 -7.32 6.79
CA MET A 296 -0.89 -6.72 6.42
C MET A 296 -0.84 -6.14 5.00
N LEU A 297 0.15 -5.29 4.69
CA LEU A 297 0.23 -4.63 3.38
C LEU A 297 0.44 -5.62 2.22
N LEU A 298 1.23 -6.69 2.43
CA LEU A 298 1.37 -7.76 1.45
C LEU A 298 0.05 -8.53 1.24
N SER A 299 -0.68 -8.81 2.31
CA SER A 299 -2.00 -9.44 2.21
C SER A 299 -3.02 -8.55 1.49
N LEU A 300 -3.04 -7.25 1.81
CA LEU A 300 -3.88 -6.29 1.09
C LEU A 300 -3.50 -6.21 -0.40
N ARG A 301 -2.19 -6.23 -0.72
CA ARG A 301 -1.71 -6.25 -2.10
C ARG A 301 -2.15 -7.49 -2.87
N GLN A 302 -2.05 -8.66 -2.24
CA GLN A 302 -2.50 -9.93 -2.82
C GLN A 302 -3.96 -9.83 -3.27
N ILE A 303 -4.82 -9.28 -2.42
CA ILE A 303 -6.25 -9.11 -2.73
C ILE A 303 -6.45 -8.04 -3.81
N GLU A 304 -5.74 -6.90 -3.73
CA GLU A 304 -5.79 -5.86 -4.75
C GLU A 304 -5.50 -6.43 -6.15
N VAL A 305 -4.46 -7.27 -6.26
CA VAL A 305 -4.03 -7.90 -7.52
C VAL A 305 -5.04 -8.94 -8.01
N THR A 306 -5.58 -9.80 -7.15
CA THR A 306 -6.49 -10.88 -7.57
C THR A 306 -7.92 -10.41 -7.81
N SER A 307 -8.39 -9.41 -7.07
CA SER A 307 -9.77 -8.96 -7.10
C SER A 307 -9.98 -7.69 -7.92
N GLY A 308 -8.90 -7.01 -8.31
CA GLY A 308 -8.93 -5.69 -8.94
C GLY A 308 -9.47 -4.59 -8.02
N ALA A 309 -9.33 -4.73 -6.69
CA ALA A 309 -9.75 -3.68 -5.76
C ALA A 309 -8.97 -2.38 -6.02
N LEU A 310 -9.64 -1.23 -5.89
CA LEU A 310 -9.03 0.08 -6.15
C LEU A 310 -9.21 1.07 -5.00
N HIS A 311 -9.92 0.65 -3.95
CA HIS A 311 -10.17 1.44 -2.76
C HIS A 311 -9.74 0.62 -1.55
N GLY A 312 -8.83 1.14 -0.75
CA GLY A 312 -8.33 0.47 0.44
C GLY A 312 -7.71 1.45 1.42
N LEU A 313 -6.42 1.33 1.69
CA LEU A 313 -5.72 2.09 2.73
C LEU A 313 -5.88 3.62 2.62
N ILE A 314 -5.87 4.18 1.41
CA ILE A 314 -6.12 5.62 1.18
C ILE A 314 -7.55 6.00 1.56
N ALA A 315 -8.54 5.20 1.17
CA ALA A 315 -9.94 5.45 1.45
C ALA A 315 -10.27 5.26 2.94
N ALA A 316 -9.60 4.33 3.62
CA ALA A 316 -9.68 4.16 5.06
C ALA A 316 -9.05 5.34 5.84
N THR A 317 -8.00 5.96 5.29
CA THR A 317 -7.40 7.14 5.91
C THR A 317 -8.28 8.38 5.74
N ALA A 318 -8.96 8.52 4.60
CA ALA A 318 -9.85 9.66 4.34
C ALA A 318 -11.00 9.76 5.36
N SER A 319 -11.50 8.63 5.87
CA SER A 319 -12.51 8.63 6.94
C SER A 319 -11.97 8.98 8.33
N GLN A 320 -10.65 9.06 8.53
CA GLN A 320 -10.04 9.46 9.80
C GLN A 320 -9.76 10.97 9.89
N GLN A 321 -10.09 11.75 8.85
CA GLN A 321 -9.74 13.18 8.75
C GLN A 321 -10.85 14.15 9.20
N GLU A 322 -12.04 13.67 9.58
CA GLU A 322 -13.12 14.51 10.15
C GLU A 322 -13.80 13.80 11.34
N PRO A 323 -14.16 14.52 12.42
CA PRO A 323 -14.87 13.99 13.59
C PRO A 323 -16.32 13.59 13.32
#